data_AF-A0A9P6HFC6-F1
#
_entry.id   AF-A0A9P6HFC6-F1
#
_cell.length_a   1.000
_cell.length_b   1.000
_cell.length_c   1.000
_cell.angle_alpha   90.00
_cell.angle_beta   90.00
_cell.angle_gamma   90.00
#
_symmetry.space_group_name_H-M   'P 1'
#
loop_
_entity.id
_entity.type
_entity.pdbx_description
1 polymer ?
#
loop_
_entity_poly.entity_id
_entity_poly.type
_entity_poly.pdbx_seq_one_letter_code
_entity_poly.pdbx_strand_id
1 'polypeptide(L)'
;MPTSTAAYPVVFDLTNDTDGPCSFQSSTGRGFAKLLLGGDVTSLGLVAGGDYHYRLSWLGKDYSVRLRSWRDVKITLSELITLAGPRKNGEQSRCQLEASLRDNGITVVIEESPSQMTW
;
A
#
# COMPACT_ATOMS: atom_id res chain seq x y z
N MET A 1 -18.43 -7.77 -28.21
CA MET A 1 -18.62 -7.66 -26.75
C MET A 1 -18.56 -6.19 -26.38
N PRO A 2 -19.45 -5.64 -25.56
CA PRO A 2 -19.32 -4.25 -25.13
C PRO A 2 -18.14 -4.17 -24.17
N THR A 3 -17.02 -3.62 -24.66
CA THR A 3 -15.86 -3.25 -23.85
C THR A 3 -16.25 -2.02 -23.05
N SER A 4 -16.94 -2.21 -21.93
CA SER A 4 -17.27 -1.12 -21.03
C SER A 4 -16.01 -0.72 -20.28
N THR A 5 -15.29 0.26 -20.82
CA THR A 5 -14.14 0.94 -20.18
C THR A 5 -14.62 1.94 -19.13
N ALA A 6 -15.74 1.66 -18.45
CA ALA A 6 -16.29 2.54 -17.44
C ALA A 6 -15.46 2.41 -16.17
N ALA A 7 -14.98 3.55 -15.66
CA ALA A 7 -14.42 3.63 -14.31
C ALA A 7 -15.49 3.21 -13.30
N TYR A 8 -15.22 2.17 -12.52
CA TYR A 8 -16.08 1.72 -11.41
C TYR A 8 -15.36 1.87 -10.08
N PRO A 9 -16.11 2.05 -8.97
CA PRO A 9 -15.51 2.13 -7.65
C PRO A 9 -15.01 0.76 -7.21
N VAL A 10 -13.85 0.74 -6.53
CA VAL A 10 -13.26 -0.41 -5.86
C VAL A 10 -12.89 -0.01 -4.44
N VAL A 11 -12.91 -0.96 -3.51
CA VAL A 11 -12.64 -0.74 -2.10
C VAL A 11 -11.28 -1.33 -1.73
N PHE A 12 -10.44 -0.54 -1.09
CA PHE A 12 -9.21 -1.01 -0.47
C PHE A 12 -9.34 -0.98 1.05
N ASP A 13 -9.32 -2.14 1.67
CA ASP A 13 -9.34 -2.31 3.12
C ASP A 13 -7.92 -2.59 3.61
N LEU A 14 -7.40 -1.71 4.47
CA LEU A 14 -6.18 -1.92 5.23
C LEU A 14 -6.56 -2.20 6.68
N THR A 15 -6.15 -3.35 7.19
CA THR A 15 -6.34 -3.73 8.60
C THR A 15 -5.02 -3.62 9.33
N ASN A 16 -4.96 -2.86 10.43
CA ASN A 16 -3.81 -2.89 11.33
C ASN A 16 -3.92 -4.12 12.24
N ASP A 17 -3.33 -5.23 11.83
CA ASP A 17 -3.25 -6.46 12.61
C ASP A 17 -2.05 -6.49 13.57
N THR A 18 -1.31 -5.37 13.68
CA THR A 18 -0.15 -5.25 14.59
C THR A 18 -0.54 -4.58 15.90
N ASP A 19 0.20 -4.86 16.98
CA ASP A 19 0.00 -4.19 18.27
C ASP A 19 0.39 -2.69 18.26
N GLY A 20 1.15 -2.26 17.25
CA GLY A 20 1.67 -0.89 17.16
C GLY A 20 0.71 0.08 16.46
N PRO A 21 0.64 1.36 16.87
CA PRO A 21 -0.09 2.36 16.11
C PRO A 21 0.60 2.61 14.77
N CYS A 22 -0.22 2.85 13.74
CA CYS A 22 0.25 3.13 12.39
C CYS A 22 -0.48 4.34 11.81
N SER A 23 0.24 5.24 11.15
CA SER A 23 -0.40 6.31 10.37
C SER A 23 -0.46 5.93 8.90
N PHE A 24 -1.61 6.14 8.27
CA PHE A 24 -1.81 5.93 6.86
C PHE A 24 -2.40 7.19 6.23
N GLN A 25 -1.69 7.79 5.29
CA GLN A 25 -2.06 9.10 4.73
C GLN A 25 -1.76 9.18 3.24
N SER A 26 -2.48 10.04 2.52
CA SER A 26 -2.21 10.36 1.13
C SER A 26 -0.86 11.08 1.00
N SER A 27 -0.01 10.64 0.07
CA SER A 27 1.29 11.25 -0.18
C SER A 27 1.18 12.67 -0.75
N THR A 28 0.05 13.04 -1.32
CA THR A 28 -0.20 14.40 -1.84
C THR A 28 -0.58 15.39 -0.73
N GLY A 29 -0.71 14.93 0.52
CA GLY A 29 -1.05 15.76 1.69
C GLY A 29 -2.49 16.30 1.68
N ARG A 30 -3.29 15.98 0.65
CA ARG A 30 -4.70 16.35 0.54
C ARG A 30 -5.55 15.08 0.46
N GLY A 31 -6.63 15.02 1.23
CA GLY A 31 -7.73 14.07 1.04
C GLY A 31 -7.88 12.97 2.08
N PHE A 32 -6.80 12.33 2.55
CA PHE A 32 -6.90 11.22 3.50
C PHE A 32 -5.70 11.16 4.45
N ALA A 33 -5.95 11.09 5.75
CA ALA A 33 -4.97 10.79 6.78
C ALA A 33 -5.70 10.13 7.96
N LYS A 34 -5.25 8.96 8.40
CA LYS A 34 -5.87 8.22 9.49
C LYS A 34 -4.79 7.53 10.33
N LEU A 35 -4.93 7.64 11.64
CA LEU A 35 -4.20 6.83 12.61
C LEU A 35 -4.99 5.53 12.84
N LEU A 36 -4.32 4.39 12.75
CA LEU A 36 -4.87 3.06 12.94
C LEU A 36 -4.24 2.45 14.20
N LEU A 37 -5.06 2.08 15.16
CA LEU A 37 -4.66 1.29 16.32
C LEU A 37 -4.73 -0.21 16.00
N GLY A 38 -4.19 -1.06 16.87
CA GLY A 38 -4.26 -2.51 16.68
C GLY A 38 -5.71 -2.99 16.62
N GLY A 39 -6.04 -3.74 15.57
CA GLY A 39 -7.38 -4.20 15.23
C GLY A 39 -8.21 -3.23 14.37
N ASP A 40 -7.74 -1.99 14.13
CA ASP A 40 -8.49 -1.03 13.32
C ASP A 40 -8.47 -1.39 11.84
N VAL A 41 -9.59 -1.14 11.18
CA VAL A 41 -9.73 -1.26 9.72
C VAL A 41 -9.95 0.13 9.13
N THR A 42 -9.34 0.38 7.97
CA THR A 42 -9.67 1.52 7.14
C THR A 42 -9.99 1.11 5.72
N SER A 43 -11.11 1.60 5.23
CA SER A 43 -11.59 1.36 3.87
C SER A 43 -11.42 2.63 3.05
N LEU A 44 -10.85 2.49 1.86
CA LEU A 44 -10.68 3.55 0.89
C LEU A 44 -11.49 3.23 -0.36
N GLY A 45 -12.39 4.14 -0.75
CA GLY A 45 -13.03 4.10 -2.05
C GLY A 45 -12.08 4.64 -3.11
N LEU A 46 -11.72 3.79 -4.06
CA LEU A 46 -10.81 4.08 -5.17
C LEU A 46 -11.53 3.87 -6.49
N VAL A 47 -10.95 4.36 -7.56
CA VAL A 47 -11.41 4.14 -8.92
C VAL A 47 -10.58 3.02 -9.54
N ALA A 48 -11.23 2.05 -10.16
CA ALA A 48 -10.58 0.94 -10.84
C ALA A 48 -9.52 1.44 -11.85
N GLY A 49 -8.28 0.93 -11.72
CA GLY A 49 -7.13 1.30 -12.54
C GLY A 49 -6.48 2.65 -12.19
N GLY A 50 -7.03 3.38 -11.21
CA GLY A 50 -6.45 4.61 -10.69
C GLY A 50 -5.13 4.36 -9.97
N ASP A 51 -4.22 5.33 -10.05
CA ASP A 51 -2.91 5.28 -9.39
C ASP A 51 -2.94 6.17 -8.14
N TYR A 52 -2.81 5.54 -6.97
CA TYR A 52 -2.94 6.20 -5.67
C TYR A 52 -1.65 6.07 -4.88
N HIS A 53 -1.23 7.16 -4.27
CA HIS A 53 0.02 7.24 -3.52
C HIS A 53 -0.28 7.54 -2.05
N TYR A 54 0.15 6.65 -1.18
CA TYR A 54 0.02 6.77 0.26
C TYR A 54 1.38 6.68 0.95
N ARG A 55 1.47 7.27 2.14
CA ARG A 55 2.56 7.10 3.09
C ARG A 55 2.01 6.36 4.30
N LEU A 56 2.72 5.33 4.70
CA LEU A 56 2.46 4.54 5.89
C LEU A 56 3.61 4.75 6.87
N SER A 57 3.35 5.23 8.08
CA SER A 57 4.37 5.30 9.13
C SER A 57 4.06 4.28 10.22
N TRP A 58 5.01 3.40 10.51
CA TRP A 58 4.87 2.36 11.54
C TRP A 58 6.19 2.16 12.27
N LEU A 59 6.13 2.21 13.61
CA LEU A 59 7.30 2.06 14.50
C LEU A 59 8.52 2.94 14.11
N GLY A 60 8.26 4.18 13.69
CA GLY A 60 9.32 5.13 13.30
C GLY A 60 9.93 4.90 11.91
N LYS A 61 9.38 3.97 11.13
CA LYS A 61 9.71 3.78 9.71
C LYS A 61 8.60 4.32 8.82
N ASP A 62 9.00 4.96 7.73
CA ASP A 62 8.09 5.47 6.72
C ASP A 62 8.16 4.62 5.45
N TYR A 63 7.01 4.18 4.97
CA TYR A 63 6.86 3.42 3.74
C TYR A 63 6.00 4.21 2.74
N SER A 64 6.45 4.27 1.49
CA SER A 64 5.67 4.83 0.39
C SER A 64 4.92 3.70 -0.30
N VAL A 65 3.60 3.74 -0.27
CA VAL A 65 2.69 2.73 -0.84
C VAL A 65 2.07 3.30 -2.10
N ARG A 66 2.36 2.71 -3.26
CA ARG A 66 1.63 2.98 -4.50
C ARG A 66 0.64 1.86 -4.73
N LEU A 67 -0.62 2.23 -4.91
CA LEU A 67 -1.74 1.31 -5.02
C LEU A 67 -2.47 1.55 -6.33
N ARG A 68 -2.61 0.48 -7.10
CA ARG A 68 -3.42 0.44 -8.31
C ARG A 68 -4.19 -0.87 -8.33
N SER A 69 -5.52 -0.78 -8.38
CA SER A 69 -6.37 -1.97 -8.31
C SER A 69 -7.53 -1.88 -9.28
N TRP A 70 -7.95 -3.02 -9.81
CA TRP A 70 -9.17 -3.21 -10.60
C TRP A 70 -10.22 -4.04 -9.85
N ARG A 71 -10.00 -4.35 -8.57
CA ARG A 71 -10.98 -5.07 -7.74
C ARG A 71 -10.87 -4.62 -6.28
N ASP A 72 -11.81 -5.07 -5.46
CA ASP A 72 -11.71 -4.87 -4.03
C ASP A 72 -10.49 -5.62 -3.47
N VAL A 73 -9.76 -4.97 -2.58
CA VAL A 73 -8.51 -5.48 -1.99
C VAL A 73 -8.64 -5.42 -0.48
N LYS A 74 -8.25 -6.49 0.19
CA LYS A 74 -8.09 -6.52 1.64
C LYS A 74 -6.66 -6.94 1.93
N ILE A 75 -5.95 -6.13 2.69
CA ILE A 75 -4.56 -6.40 3.07
C ILE A 75 -4.36 -6.05 4.53
N THR A 76 -3.55 -6.84 5.22
CA THR A 76 -3.15 -6.53 6.59
C THR A 76 -1.85 -5.73 6.62
N LEU A 77 -1.62 -5.02 7.72
CA LEU A 77 -0.42 -4.21 7.90
C LEU A 77 0.84 -5.09 7.94
N SER A 78 0.79 -6.25 8.59
CA SER A 78 1.89 -7.21 8.63
C SER A 78 2.26 -7.74 7.24
N GLU A 79 1.28 -8.02 6.38
CA GLU A 79 1.50 -8.40 4.98
C GLU A 79 2.19 -7.26 4.23
N LEU A 80 1.67 -6.04 4.36
CA LEU A 80 2.23 -4.85 3.74
C LEU A 80 3.70 -4.61 4.17
N ILE A 81 4.03 -4.76 5.45
CA ILE A 81 5.39 -4.57 5.97
C ILE A 81 6.31 -5.73 5.55
N THR A 82 5.81 -6.96 5.51
CA THR A 82 6.59 -8.13 5.05
C THR A 82 7.00 -7.95 3.59
N LEU A 83 6.12 -7.36 2.77
CA LEU A 83 6.42 -6.96 1.39
C LEU A 83 7.47 -5.84 1.30
N ALA A 84 7.61 -5.02 2.34
CA ALA A 84 8.59 -3.93 2.42
C ALA A 84 9.95 -4.35 3.01
N GLY A 85 10.12 -5.63 3.39
CA GLY A 85 11.25 -6.11 4.19
C GLY A 85 12.65 -5.92 3.60
N PRO A 86 13.70 -5.98 4.45
CA PRO A 86 15.08 -5.66 4.08
C PRO A 86 15.66 -6.69 3.11
N ARG A 87 16.17 -6.19 1.97
CA ARG A 87 16.91 -6.97 0.97
C ARG A 87 18.19 -7.54 1.60
N LYS A 88 18.27 -8.87 1.78
CA LYS A 88 19.57 -9.53 2.02
C LYS A 88 20.33 -9.60 0.70
N ASN A 89 21.58 -9.16 0.73
CA ASN A 89 22.53 -9.03 -0.37
C ASN A 89 22.49 -10.16 -1.40
N GLY A 90 22.60 -9.77 -2.68
CA GLY A 90 22.95 -10.64 -3.80
C GLY A 90 21.79 -10.83 -4.76
N GLU A 91 22.02 -10.48 -6.02
CA GLU A 91 21.17 -10.73 -7.18
C GLU A 91 19.96 -9.79 -7.40
N GLN A 92 20.12 -8.95 -8.44
CA GLN A 92 19.09 -8.57 -9.40
C GLN A 92 17.63 -8.87 -9.01
N SER A 93 16.94 -7.88 -8.46
CA SER A 93 15.47 -7.80 -8.48
C SER A 93 15.04 -6.34 -8.39
N ARG A 94 15.35 -5.57 -9.44
CA ARG A 94 14.62 -4.34 -9.78
C ARG A 94 13.25 -4.67 -10.43
N CYS A 95 12.84 -5.94 -10.33
CA CYS A 95 11.62 -6.58 -10.79
C CYS A 95 11.22 -7.61 -9.70
N GLN A 96 9.94 -7.97 -9.58
CA GLN A 96 9.39 -8.96 -8.61
C GLN A 96 9.25 -8.46 -7.16
N LEU A 97 8.35 -7.50 -6.90
CA LEU A 97 7.00 -7.91 -6.51
C LEU A 97 5.90 -7.12 -7.24
N GLU A 98 6.18 -6.72 -8.48
CA GLU A 98 5.12 -6.70 -9.51
C GLU A 98 4.52 -8.10 -9.74
N ALA A 99 5.23 -9.16 -9.32
CA ALA A 99 5.07 -10.51 -9.85
C ALA A 99 4.09 -11.43 -9.11
N SER A 100 3.43 -11.02 -8.03
CA SER A 100 2.47 -11.91 -7.34
C SER A 100 1.07 -11.34 -7.15
N LEU A 101 0.71 -10.27 -7.87
CA LEU A 101 -0.66 -9.76 -7.93
C LEU A 101 -1.10 -9.35 -9.35
N ARG A 102 -0.22 -9.45 -10.36
CA ARG A 102 -0.59 -9.20 -11.77
C ARG A 102 -1.67 -10.17 -12.28
N ASP A 103 -1.67 -11.42 -11.86
CA ASP A 103 -2.76 -12.37 -12.13
C ASP A 103 -4.08 -12.01 -11.40
N ASN A 104 -3.99 -11.17 -10.36
CA ASN A 104 -5.12 -10.72 -9.58
C ASN A 104 -5.47 -9.23 -9.75
N GLY A 105 -4.99 -8.54 -10.80
CA GLY A 105 -5.41 -7.17 -11.10
C GLY A 105 -5.17 -6.16 -9.95
N ILE A 106 -4.10 -6.36 -9.18
CA ILE A 106 -3.67 -5.45 -8.11
C ILE A 106 -2.17 -5.18 -8.28
N THR A 107 -1.74 -3.94 -8.10
CA THR A 107 -0.33 -3.56 -8.08
C THR A 107 -0.10 -2.72 -6.83
N VAL A 108 0.68 -3.28 -5.90
CA VAL A 108 1.11 -2.59 -4.68
C VAL A 108 2.63 -2.49 -4.74
N VAL A 109 3.16 -1.26 -4.77
CA VAL A 109 4.61 -1.01 -4.73
C VAL A 109 4.91 -0.31 -3.42
N ILE A 110 5.81 -0.90 -2.63
CA ILE A 110 6.16 -0.37 -1.31
C ILE A 110 7.66 -0.11 -1.27
N GLU A 111 8.02 1.12 -0.95
CA GLU A 111 9.41 1.54 -0.80
C GLU A 111 9.61 2.11 0.61
N GLU A 112 10.53 1.54 1.40
CA GLU A 112 10.98 2.15 2.65
C GLU A 112 11.67 3.47 2.30
N SER A 113 11.16 4.58 2.86
CA SER A 113 11.78 5.88 2.67
C SER A 113 13.05 5.91 3.52
N PRO A 114 14.21 6.31 2.96
CA PRO A 114 15.44 6.38 3.74
C PRO A 114 15.23 7.40 4.85
N SER A 115 15.20 6.92 6.10
CA SER A 115 15.20 7.76 7.29
C SER A 115 16.40 8.70 7.16
N GLN A 116 16.14 10.00 7.01
CA GLN A 116 17.24 10.97 6.97
C GLN A 116 17.97 10.89 8.31
N MET A 117 19.19 10.34 8.29
CA MET A 117 20.19 10.53 9.32
C MET A 117 20.48 12.03 9.39
N THR A 118 19.81 12.72 10.32
CA THR A 118 20.30 13.99 10.86
C THR A 118 21.66 13.73 11.51
N TRP A 119 22.70 14.35 10.95
CA TRP A 119 24.04 14.45 11.51
C TRP A 119 24.06 15.37 12.72
#